data_AF-A0A7S2VYP1-F1
#
_entry.id   AF-A0A7S2VYP1-F1
#
_cell.length_a   1.000
_cell.length_b   1.000
_cell.length_c   1.000
_cell.angle_alpha   90.00
_cell.angle_beta   90.00
_cell.angle_gamma   90.00
#
_symmetry.space_group_name_H-M   'P 1'
#
loop_
_entity.id
_entity.type
_entity.pdbx_description
1 polymer ?
#
loop_
_entity_poly.entity_id
_entity_poly.type
_entity_poly.pdbx_seq_one_letter_code
_entity_poly.pdbx_strand_id
1 'polypeptide(L)'
;MVKVAALTCALIVGGASAFAPSTSVPSDTRATLDPLYENFGLNFAEDQAENTPDVILGEANYKQWVDEIQDNSFLNRRYNVLRRVRELDIIGKTAELGILSKLENLGLDLETTEKLLPFLEESGALTIAGNNQQLLVNGIAPLLIEPAPYILPAIAVLLEKGPSAFYALGAATLGLQVLIVTTHAEIPLTGLGLSALSGALLIPATGIFAVAGVALASLKK
;
A
#
# COMPACT_ATOMS: atom_id res chain seq x y z
N MET A 1 41.13 -6.76 -19.23
CA MET A 1 39.75 -6.53 -18.78
C MET A 1 39.59 -6.90 -17.29
N VAL A 2 40.19 -6.13 -16.36
CA VAL A 2 40.14 -6.47 -14.91
C VAL A 2 39.89 -5.25 -13.99
N LYS A 3 39.69 -4.03 -14.52
CA LYS A 3 39.67 -2.82 -13.68
C LYS A 3 38.29 -2.30 -13.23
N VAL A 4 37.19 -2.98 -13.54
CA VAL A 4 35.82 -2.52 -13.15
C VAL A 4 35.28 -3.27 -11.93
N ALA A 5 35.75 -4.49 -11.65
CA ALA A 5 35.23 -5.31 -10.54
C ALA A 5 35.70 -4.85 -9.14
N ALA A 6 36.82 -4.11 -9.03
CA ALA A 6 37.38 -3.70 -7.75
C ALA A 6 36.69 -2.46 -7.15
N LEU A 7 36.05 -1.61 -7.97
CA LEU A 7 35.41 -0.38 -7.50
C LEU A 7 34.05 -0.65 -6.83
N THR A 8 33.34 -1.70 -7.26
CA THR A 8 32.02 -2.07 -6.73
C THR A 8 32.10 -2.80 -5.38
N CYS A 9 33.19 -3.53 -5.08
CA CYS A 9 33.38 -4.15 -3.76
C CYS A 9 33.76 -3.14 -2.65
N ALA A 10 34.41 -2.01 -2.99
CA ALA A 10 34.84 -1.04 -1.98
C ALA A 10 33.68 -0.18 -1.42
N LEU A 11 32.60 0.02 -2.19
CA LEU A 11 31.42 0.78 -1.76
C LEU A 11 30.51 0.00 -0.81
N ILE A 12 30.52 -1.33 -0.86
CA ILE A 12 29.69 -2.18 0.01
C ILE A 12 30.32 -2.37 1.40
N VAL A 13 31.65 -2.27 1.52
CA VAL A 13 32.36 -2.45 2.80
C VAL A 13 32.43 -1.15 3.62
N GLY A 14 32.31 0.02 3.00
CA GLY A 14 32.35 1.32 3.69
C GLY A 14 31.10 1.68 4.51
N GLY A 15 29.98 0.98 4.32
CA GLY A 15 28.73 1.22 5.07
C GLY A 15 28.58 0.42 6.36
N ALA A 16 29.44 -0.59 6.60
CA ALA A 16 29.26 -1.54 7.69
C ALA A 16 29.77 -1.03 9.06
N SER A 17 30.63 0.00 9.09
CA SER A 17 31.20 0.53 10.35
C SER A 17 30.34 1.59 11.04
N ALA A 18 29.27 2.08 10.41
CA ALA A 18 28.31 2.99 11.04
C ALA A 18 27.23 2.25 11.87
N PHE A 19 27.21 0.92 11.83
CA PHE A 19 26.22 0.06 12.50
C PHE A 19 26.84 -0.91 13.52
N ALA A 20 28.05 -0.66 14.00
CA ALA A 20 28.61 -1.44 15.10
C ALA A 20 27.84 -1.13 16.40
N PRO A 21 27.26 -2.13 17.08
CA PRO A 21 26.54 -1.90 18.34
C PRO A 21 27.53 -1.49 19.43
N SER A 22 27.24 -0.40 20.15
CA SER A 22 27.97 -0.05 21.37
C SER A 22 27.60 -1.03 22.47
N THR A 23 28.51 -1.94 22.83
CA THR A 23 28.34 -2.83 23.97
C THR A 23 28.56 -2.08 25.28
N SER A 24 27.52 -1.40 25.75
CA SER A 24 27.36 -1.04 27.16
C SER A 24 25.91 -0.65 27.42
N VAL A 25 25.08 -1.59 27.86
CA VAL A 25 23.77 -1.31 28.44
C VAL A 25 23.84 -1.67 29.92
N PRO A 26 23.71 -0.72 30.86
CA PRO A 26 23.42 -1.07 32.25
C PRO A 26 22.00 -1.67 32.30
N SER A 27 21.85 -2.73 33.08
CA SER A 27 20.56 -3.37 33.36
C SER A 27 19.61 -2.38 34.03
N ASP A 28 18.81 -1.69 33.23
CA ASP A 28 17.76 -0.81 33.73
C ASP A 28 16.52 -1.63 34.07
N THR A 29 16.02 -1.37 35.27
CA THR A 29 14.83 -1.89 35.91
C THR A 29 13.66 -2.05 34.94
N ARG A 30 13.14 -3.28 34.83
CA ARG A 30 11.83 -3.57 34.22
C ARG A 30 10.77 -2.76 34.97
N ALA A 31 10.40 -1.60 34.45
CA ALA A 31 9.15 -0.98 34.81
C ALA A 31 8.06 -1.99 34.45
N THR A 32 7.34 -2.48 35.45
CA THR A 32 6.05 -3.12 35.24
C THR A 32 5.16 -2.07 34.59
N LEU A 33 5.05 -2.11 33.26
CA LEU A 33 4.05 -1.35 32.54
C LEU A 33 2.70 -1.79 33.11
N ASP A 34 1.92 -0.84 33.62
CA ASP A 34 0.52 -1.10 33.92
C ASP A 34 -0.14 -1.72 32.69
N PRO A 35 -1.01 -2.73 32.85
CA PRO A 35 -1.71 -3.31 31.72
C PRO A 35 -2.46 -2.19 30.97
N LEU A 36 -1.97 -1.87 29.77
CA LEU A 36 -2.63 -0.95 28.85
C LEU A 36 -3.88 -1.65 28.31
N TYR A 37 -5.04 -1.23 28.79
CA TYR A 37 -6.34 -1.70 28.31
C TYR A 37 -6.70 -0.92 27.04
N GLU A 38 -6.37 -1.47 25.87
CA GLU A 38 -6.64 -0.86 24.56
C GLU A 38 -7.97 -1.36 23.96
N ASN A 39 -8.58 -0.52 23.12
CA ASN A 39 -9.81 -0.83 22.40
C ASN A 39 -9.53 -0.93 20.89
N PHE A 40 -9.61 -2.14 20.33
CA PHE A 40 -9.37 -2.33 18.89
C PHE A 40 -10.47 -1.76 17.96
N GLY A 41 -11.52 -1.11 18.49
CA GLY A 41 -12.54 -0.43 17.69
C GLY A 41 -13.31 -1.39 16.78
N LEU A 42 -13.56 -2.59 17.26
CA LEU A 42 -14.24 -3.66 16.55
C LEU A 42 -15.73 -3.67 16.93
N ASN A 43 -16.55 -3.00 16.13
CA ASN A 43 -17.98 -2.78 16.38
C ASN A 43 -18.86 -4.04 16.32
N PHE A 44 -18.27 -5.23 16.16
CA PHE A 44 -19.02 -6.47 15.91
C PHE A 44 -19.37 -7.26 17.18
N ALA A 45 -18.88 -6.85 18.36
CA ALA A 45 -19.02 -7.66 19.57
C ALA A 45 -19.62 -6.96 20.80
N GLU A 46 -19.54 -5.62 20.98
CA GLU A 46 -20.11 -4.96 22.16
C GLU A 46 -20.27 -3.43 21.99
N ASP A 47 -21.31 -2.84 22.60
CA ASP A 47 -21.45 -1.38 22.81
C ASP A 47 -20.73 -0.99 24.11
N GLN A 48 -19.53 -0.43 23.95
CA GLN A 48 -18.59 -0.23 25.06
C GLN A 48 -18.83 1.03 25.87
N ALA A 49 -19.70 1.94 25.42
CA ALA A 49 -20.04 3.15 26.15
C ALA A 49 -20.87 2.85 27.41
N GLU A 50 -21.56 1.70 27.44
CA GLU A 50 -22.45 1.31 28.55
C GLU A 50 -21.73 0.50 29.65
N ASN A 51 -20.59 -0.12 29.33
CA ASN A 51 -19.95 -1.14 30.19
C ASN A 51 -18.48 -0.85 30.59
N THR A 52 -17.91 0.28 30.18
CA THR A 52 -16.48 0.57 30.37
C THR A 52 -16.26 1.83 31.23
N PRO A 53 -15.37 1.81 32.24
CA PRO A 53 -15.04 2.99 33.04
C PRO A 53 -14.43 4.14 32.21
N ASP A 54 -14.77 5.40 32.54
CA ASP A 54 -14.33 6.62 31.83
C ASP A 54 -12.81 6.73 31.60
N VAL A 55 -12.01 6.12 32.47
CA VAL A 55 -10.53 6.09 32.37
C VAL A 55 -10.04 5.36 31.12
N ILE A 56 -10.82 4.41 30.58
CA ILE A 56 -10.47 3.58 29.41
C ILE A 56 -11.05 4.18 28.11
N LEU A 57 -11.86 5.24 28.20
CA LEU A 57 -12.45 5.92 27.04
C LEU A 57 -11.51 6.93 26.37
N GLY A 58 -10.23 6.98 26.74
CA GLY A 58 -9.25 7.92 26.19
C GLY A 58 -9.21 7.92 24.64
N GLU A 59 -9.24 6.74 24.01
CA GLU A 59 -9.29 6.62 22.55
C GLU A 59 -10.63 7.07 21.96
N ALA A 60 -11.76 6.74 22.60
CA ALA A 60 -13.09 7.16 22.14
C ALA A 60 -13.27 8.68 22.24
N ASN A 61 -12.86 9.27 23.36
CA ASN A 61 -12.85 10.72 23.59
C ASN A 61 -11.87 11.41 22.63
N TYR A 62 -10.71 10.81 22.36
CA TYR A 62 -9.77 11.33 21.38
C TYR A 62 -10.35 11.28 19.96
N LYS A 63 -11.01 10.19 19.55
CA LYS A 63 -11.69 10.11 18.25
C LYS A 63 -12.79 11.15 18.10
N GLN A 64 -13.62 11.37 19.14
CA GLN A 64 -14.63 12.43 19.16
C GLN A 64 -14.00 13.83 19.02
N TRP A 65 -12.93 14.12 19.76
CA TRP A 65 -12.20 15.38 19.63
C TRP A 65 -11.56 15.56 18.25
N VAL A 66 -10.96 14.50 17.69
CA VAL A 66 -10.43 14.52 16.32
C VAL A 66 -11.55 14.72 15.30
N ASP A 67 -12.75 14.19 15.54
CA ASP A 67 -13.92 14.41 14.68
C ASP A 67 -14.36 15.88 14.69
N GLU A 68 -14.26 16.57 15.83
CA GLU A 68 -14.61 18.00 15.95
C GLU A 68 -13.60 18.92 15.25
N ILE A 69 -12.33 18.54 15.21
CA ILE A 69 -11.25 19.39 14.68
C ILE A 69 -10.88 19.03 13.25
N GLN A 70 -11.03 17.77 12.87
CA GLN A 70 -10.59 17.24 11.60
C GLN A 70 -11.61 16.26 11.01
N ASP A 71 -12.49 16.82 10.17
CA ASP A 71 -13.51 16.08 9.39
C ASP A 71 -12.97 14.90 8.56
N ASN A 72 -11.65 14.85 8.35
CA ASN A 72 -10.98 13.86 7.53
C ASN A 72 -9.77 13.26 8.24
N SER A 73 -10.05 12.45 9.25
CA SER A 73 -9.05 11.67 9.96
C SER A 73 -9.17 10.18 9.65
N PHE A 74 -8.03 9.52 9.49
CA PHE A 74 -7.94 8.05 9.42
C PHE A 74 -8.51 7.40 10.68
N LEU A 75 -8.38 8.08 11.82
CA LEU A 75 -8.84 7.60 13.12
C LEU A 75 -10.36 7.50 13.20
N ASN A 76 -11.07 8.31 12.40
CA ASN A 76 -12.53 8.36 12.39
C ASN A 76 -13.14 7.64 11.18
N ARG A 77 -12.31 6.95 10.37
CA ARG A 77 -12.76 6.19 9.19
C ARG A 77 -13.60 7.04 8.21
N ARG A 78 -13.25 8.32 8.09
CA ARG A 78 -13.87 9.26 7.14
C ARG A 78 -12.78 9.76 6.18
N TYR A 79 -12.43 8.92 5.19
CA TYR A 79 -11.54 9.34 4.13
C TYR A 79 -12.31 9.98 2.97
N ASN A 80 -12.17 11.28 2.80
CA ASN A 80 -12.77 12.07 1.74
C ASN A 80 -11.92 11.99 0.48
N VAL A 81 -12.17 10.94 -0.29
CA VAL A 81 -11.56 10.64 -1.59
C VAL A 81 -11.61 11.85 -2.52
N LEU A 82 -12.78 12.49 -2.68
CA LEU A 82 -12.96 13.58 -3.65
C LEU A 82 -12.12 14.81 -3.31
N ARG A 83 -12.09 15.19 -2.03
CA ARG A 83 -11.26 16.30 -1.57
C ARG A 83 -9.79 15.97 -1.77
N ARG A 84 -9.36 14.75 -1.44
CA ARG A 84 -7.95 14.38 -1.53
C ARG A 84 -7.44 14.25 -2.96
N VAL A 85 -8.24 13.68 -3.86
CA VAL A 85 -7.95 13.63 -5.31
C VAL A 85 -7.77 15.04 -5.89
N ARG A 86 -8.57 16.01 -5.40
CA ARG A 86 -8.43 17.42 -5.78
C ARG A 86 -7.19 18.07 -5.19
N GLU A 87 -6.93 17.88 -3.90
CA GLU A 87 -5.75 18.46 -3.22
C GLU A 87 -4.43 17.96 -3.81
N LEU A 88 -4.37 16.68 -4.18
CA LEU A 88 -3.21 16.06 -4.80
C LEU A 88 -3.15 16.26 -6.32
N ASP A 89 -4.15 16.93 -6.88
CA ASP A 89 -4.31 17.19 -8.31
C ASP A 89 -4.07 15.92 -9.16
N ILE A 90 -4.66 14.80 -8.73
CA ILE A 90 -4.43 13.51 -9.37
C ILE A 90 -4.95 13.53 -10.80
N ILE A 91 -6.14 14.11 -11.02
CA ILE A 91 -6.76 14.16 -12.36
C ILE A 91 -5.96 15.07 -13.30
N GLY A 92 -5.45 16.21 -12.81
CA GLY A 92 -4.56 17.06 -13.61
C GLY A 92 -3.30 16.30 -14.02
N LYS A 93 -2.63 15.64 -13.06
CA LYS A 93 -1.43 14.84 -13.32
C LYS A 93 -1.67 13.65 -14.25
N THR A 94 -2.80 12.95 -14.14
CA THR A 94 -3.10 11.83 -15.06
C THR A 94 -3.34 12.32 -16.49
N ALA A 95 -3.97 13.49 -16.65
CA ALA A 95 -4.16 14.13 -17.94
C ALA A 95 -2.83 14.64 -18.54
N GLU A 96 -2.01 15.33 -17.76
CA GLU A 96 -0.68 15.83 -18.17
C GLU A 96 0.25 14.70 -18.61
N LEU A 97 0.23 13.57 -17.91
CA LEU A 97 1.01 12.39 -18.25
C LEU A 97 0.42 11.60 -19.44
N GLY A 98 -0.75 11.99 -19.95
CA GLY A 98 -1.43 11.33 -21.06
C GLY A 98 -1.80 9.87 -20.75
N ILE A 99 -2.03 9.53 -19.49
CA ILE A 99 -2.27 8.15 -19.05
C ILE A 99 -3.51 7.56 -19.74
N LEU A 100 -4.56 8.36 -19.88
CA LEU A 100 -5.79 7.94 -20.56
C LEU A 100 -5.55 7.62 -22.04
N SER A 101 -4.82 8.49 -22.75
CA SER A 101 -4.46 8.24 -24.15
C SER A 101 -3.54 7.01 -24.31
N LYS A 102 -2.66 6.75 -23.34
CA LYS A 102 -1.82 5.54 -23.34
C LYS A 102 -2.64 4.27 -23.10
N LEU A 103 -3.64 4.32 -22.21
CA LEU A 103 -4.57 3.21 -21.98
C LEU A 103 -5.45 2.95 -23.21
N GLU A 104 -5.95 4.00 -23.86
CA GLU A 104 -6.72 3.90 -25.10
C GLU A 104 -5.88 3.26 -26.22
N ASN A 105 -4.60 3.66 -26.37
CA ASN A 105 -3.66 3.03 -27.29
C ASN A 105 -3.37 1.55 -26.97
N LEU A 106 -3.60 1.12 -25.73
CA LEU A 106 -3.50 -0.29 -25.31
C LEU A 106 -4.81 -1.06 -25.50
N GLY A 107 -5.86 -0.43 -26.03
CA GLY A 107 -7.16 -1.05 -26.30
C GLY A 107 -8.20 -0.86 -25.19
N LEU A 108 -7.90 -0.04 -24.17
CA LEU A 108 -8.87 0.37 -23.14
C LEU A 108 -9.63 1.61 -23.61
N ASP A 109 -10.51 1.41 -24.59
CA ASP A 109 -11.45 2.44 -25.04
C ASP A 109 -12.77 2.37 -24.25
N LEU A 110 -13.63 3.37 -24.46
CA LEU A 110 -14.93 3.46 -23.79
C LEU A 110 -15.83 2.27 -24.15
N GLU A 111 -15.79 1.83 -25.42
CA GLU A 111 -16.58 0.70 -25.92
C GLU A 111 -16.17 -0.63 -25.25
N THR A 112 -14.88 -0.86 -25.05
CA THR A 112 -14.35 -2.06 -24.40
C THR A 112 -14.60 -2.01 -22.90
N THR A 113 -14.56 -0.81 -22.30
CA THR A 113 -14.96 -0.61 -20.90
C THR A 113 -16.44 -0.95 -20.70
N GLU A 114 -17.30 -0.54 -21.64
CA GLU A 114 -18.73 -0.88 -21.63
C GLU A 114 -18.97 -2.39 -21.78
N LYS A 115 -18.18 -3.08 -22.60
CA LYS A 115 -18.21 -4.56 -22.71
C LYS A 115 -17.67 -5.29 -21.49
N LEU A 116 -16.76 -4.65 -20.74
CA LEU A 116 -16.19 -5.18 -19.50
C LEU A 116 -17.15 -5.07 -18.31
N LEU A 117 -18.05 -4.08 -18.31
CA LEU A 117 -19.03 -3.86 -17.24
C LEU A 117 -19.89 -5.12 -16.96
N PRO A 118 -20.54 -5.75 -17.95
CA PRO A 118 -21.28 -7.00 -17.73
C PRO A 118 -20.42 -8.15 -17.18
N PHE A 119 -19.17 -8.28 -17.63
CA PHE A 119 -18.25 -9.30 -17.11
C PHE A 119 -17.83 -9.03 -15.65
N LEU A 120 -17.65 -7.76 -15.29
CA LEU A 120 -17.39 -7.33 -13.91
C LEU A 120 -18.63 -7.56 -13.01
N GLU A 121 -19.83 -7.45 -13.55
CA GLU A 121 -21.07 -7.82 -12.85
C GLU A 121 -21.18 -9.34 -12.66
N GLU A 122 -20.95 -10.13 -13.72
CA GLU A 122 -20.99 -11.60 -13.66
C GLU A 122 -19.91 -12.19 -12.74
N SER A 123 -18.71 -11.59 -12.71
CA SER A 123 -17.65 -11.98 -11.77
C SER A 123 -17.92 -11.56 -10.33
N GLY A 124 -19.01 -10.81 -10.07
CA GLY A 124 -19.38 -10.33 -8.74
C GLY A 124 -18.46 -9.21 -8.21
N ALA A 125 -17.55 -8.69 -9.02
CA ALA A 125 -16.62 -7.64 -8.62
C ALA A 125 -17.36 -6.35 -8.22
N LEU A 126 -18.43 -5.97 -8.93
CA LEU A 126 -19.26 -4.82 -8.55
C LEU A 126 -20.00 -5.05 -7.24
N THR A 127 -20.52 -6.26 -7.01
CA THR A 127 -21.19 -6.62 -5.75
C THR A 127 -20.23 -6.58 -4.58
N ILE A 128 -19.00 -7.09 -4.76
CA ILE A 128 -17.94 -7.02 -3.76
C ILE A 128 -17.57 -5.56 -3.49
N ALA A 129 -17.41 -4.74 -4.53
CA ALA A 129 -17.08 -3.33 -4.38
C ALA A 129 -18.19 -2.54 -3.67
N GLY A 130 -19.45 -2.81 -4.01
CA GLY A 130 -20.63 -2.21 -3.39
C GLY A 130 -20.79 -2.58 -1.92
N ASN A 131 -20.60 -3.86 -1.57
CA ASN A 131 -20.75 -4.34 -0.20
C ASN A 131 -19.58 -3.95 0.71
N ASN A 132 -18.41 -3.68 0.14
CA ASN A 132 -17.19 -3.34 0.88
C ASN A 132 -16.77 -1.88 0.69
N GLN A 133 -17.70 -0.98 0.34
CA GLN A 133 -17.41 0.44 0.11
C GLN A 133 -16.62 1.08 1.26
N GLN A 134 -16.95 0.76 2.51
CA GLN A 134 -16.26 1.32 3.66
C GLN A 134 -14.80 0.83 3.78
N LEU A 135 -14.53 -0.43 3.42
CA LEU A 135 -13.18 -0.99 3.38
C LEU A 135 -12.38 -0.45 2.19
N LEU A 136 -13.03 -0.26 1.04
CA LEU A 136 -12.41 0.34 -0.13
C LEU A 136 -12.05 1.81 0.12
N VAL A 137 -12.96 2.59 0.69
CA VAL A 137 -12.76 4.02 0.92
C VAL A 137 -11.78 4.29 2.06
N ASN A 138 -11.82 3.51 3.15
CA ASN A 138 -10.98 3.78 4.31
C ASN A 138 -9.72 2.92 4.40
N GLY A 139 -9.68 1.78 3.71
CA GLY A 139 -8.50 0.89 3.67
C GLY A 139 -7.69 1.05 2.39
N ILE A 140 -8.34 0.88 1.24
CA ILE A 140 -7.63 0.83 -0.05
C ILE A 140 -7.37 2.23 -0.62
N ALA A 141 -8.34 3.13 -0.56
CA ALA A 141 -8.21 4.45 -1.17
C ALA A 141 -7.03 5.26 -0.61
N PRO A 142 -6.73 5.28 0.71
CA PRO A 142 -5.54 5.94 1.21
C PRO A 142 -4.25 5.38 0.64
N LEU A 143 -4.17 4.05 0.52
CA LEU A 143 -3.00 3.35 -0.01
C LEU A 143 -2.75 3.66 -1.49
N LEU A 144 -3.80 3.97 -2.26
CA LEU A 144 -3.69 4.31 -3.67
C LEU A 144 -3.54 5.80 -3.93
N ILE A 145 -4.28 6.64 -3.19
CA ILE A 145 -4.45 8.07 -3.48
C ILE A 145 -3.30 8.89 -2.89
N GLU A 146 -2.85 8.60 -1.67
CA GLU A 146 -1.74 9.34 -1.06
C GLU A 146 -0.43 9.23 -1.85
N PRO A 147 0.01 8.03 -2.31
CA PRO A 147 1.24 7.91 -3.09
C PRO A 147 1.04 8.18 -4.59
N ALA A 148 -0.19 8.39 -5.07
CA ALA A 148 -0.47 8.56 -6.50
C ALA A 148 0.43 9.60 -7.17
N PRO A 149 0.64 10.82 -6.66
CA PRO A 149 1.46 11.82 -7.34
C PRO A 149 2.90 11.36 -7.63
N TYR A 150 3.44 10.46 -6.80
CA TYR A 150 4.79 9.93 -6.96
C TYR A 150 4.84 8.70 -7.88
N ILE A 151 3.79 7.89 -7.89
CA ILE A 151 3.73 6.63 -8.65
C ILE A 151 3.19 6.85 -10.08
N LEU A 152 2.31 7.84 -10.29
CA LEU A 152 1.70 8.13 -11.58
C LEU A 152 2.72 8.31 -12.74
N PRO A 153 3.86 9.02 -12.57
CA PRO A 153 4.87 9.10 -13.63
C PRO A 153 5.47 7.73 -13.99
N ALA A 154 5.71 6.88 -12.99
CA ALA A 154 6.21 5.53 -13.23
C ALA A 154 5.17 4.66 -13.95
N ILE A 155 3.89 4.78 -13.58
CA ILE A 155 2.78 4.11 -14.27
C ILE A 155 2.70 4.56 -15.73
N ALA A 156 2.82 5.86 -16.00
CA ALA A 156 2.79 6.37 -17.38
C ALA A 156 3.91 5.75 -18.24
N VAL A 157 5.13 5.64 -17.70
CA VAL A 157 6.27 4.98 -18.38
C VAL A 157 6.02 3.48 -18.57
N LEU A 158 5.39 2.81 -17.60
CA LEU A 158 5.07 1.39 -17.70
C LEU A 158 4.02 1.12 -18.78
N LEU A 159 2.99 1.97 -18.85
CA LEU A 159 1.95 1.88 -19.88
C LEU A 159 2.51 2.08 -21.29
N GLU A 160 3.50 2.95 -21.49
CA GLU A 160 4.18 3.08 -22.79
C GLU A 160 4.86 1.77 -23.24
N LYS A 161 5.42 1.02 -22.30
CA LYS A 161 6.08 -0.26 -22.58
C LYS A 161 5.10 -1.42 -22.80
N GLY A 162 3.84 -1.22 -22.43
CA GLY A 162 2.75 -2.18 -22.64
C GLY A 162 2.74 -3.38 -21.68
N PRO A 163 2.00 -4.45 -22.01
CA PRO A 163 1.70 -5.55 -21.09
C PRO A 163 2.94 -6.28 -20.55
N SER A 164 4.01 -6.36 -21.34
CA SER A 164 5.27 -7.03 -20.95
C SER A 164 5.95 -6.35 -19.76
N ALA A 165 5.78 -5.03 -19.59
CA ALA A 165 6.33 -4.31 -18.43
C ALA A 165 5.64 -4.71 -17.12
N PHE A 166 4.33 -4.95 -17.16
CA PHE A 166 3.56 -5.41 -16.01
C PHE A 166 3.92 -6.85 -15.64
N TYR A 167 4.11 -7.74 -16.61
CA TYR A 167 4.64 -9.08 -16.34
C TYR A 167 6.07 -9.05 -15.78
N ALA A 168 6.94 -8.19 -16.31
CA ALA A 168 8.30 -8.03 -15.80
C ALA A 168 8.31 -7.52 -14.35
N LEU A 169 7.42 -6.59 -14.01
CA LEU A 169 7.24 -6.13 -12.64
C LEU A 169 6.70 -7.23 -11.74
N GLY A 170 5.68 -7.97 -12.16
CA GLY A 170 5.17 -9.12 -11.40
C GLY A 170 6.24 -10.19 -11.16
N ALA A 171 7.07 -10.48 -12.17
CA ALA A 171 8.19 -11.40 -12.03
C ALA A 171 9.29 -10.85 -11.09
N ALA A 172 9.57 -9.55 -11.15
CA ALA A 172 10.52 -8.90 -10.27
C ALA A 172 10.04 -8.89 -8.81
N THR A 173 8.76 -8.60 -8.55
CA THR A 173 8.19 -8.64 -7.19
C THR A 173 8.18 -10.05 -6.63
N LEU A 174 7.90 -11.08 -7.45
CA LEU A 174 8.06 -12.47 -7.03
C LEU A 174 9.50 -12.85 -6.73
N GLY A 175 10.43 -12.47 -7.59
CA GLY A 175 11.86 -12.70 -7.38
C GLY A 175 12.36 -12.05 -6.09
N LEU A 176 11.93 -10.81 -5.83
CA LEU A 176 12.22 -10.08 -4.59
C LEU A 176 11.61 -10.78 -3.38
N GLN A 177 10.38 -11.29 -3.49
CA GLN A 177 9.71 -12.03 -2.42
C GLN A 177 10.48 -13.32 -2.07
N VAL A 178 10.89 -14.10 -3.08
CA VAL A 178 11.68 -15.32 -2.86
C VAL A 178 13.02 -14.98 -2.21
N LEU A 179 13.67 -13.90 -2.63
CA LEU A 179 14.94 -13.45 -2.05
C LEU A 179 14.77 -13.01 -0.58
N ILE A 180 13.74 -12.25 -0.25
CA ILE A 180 13.47 -11.79 1.13
C ILE A 180 13.17 -12.97 2.05
N VAL A 181 12.35 -13.93 1.59
CA VAL A 181 12.02 -15.13 2.37
C VAL A 181 13.26 -15.99 2.59
N THR A 182 14.13 -16.15 1.59
CA THR A 182 15.34 -16.99 1.70
C THR A 182 16.48 -16.35 2.48
N THR A 183 16.55 -15.00 2.52
CA THR A 183 17.62 -14.28 3.23
C THR A 183 17.32 -14.02 4.70
N HIS A 184 16.08 -14.27 5.16
CA HIS A 184 15.64 -14.06 6.54
C HIS A 184 15.99 -12.66 7.07
N ALA A 185 15.99 -11.66 6.19
CA ALA A 185 16.28 -10.29 6.58
C ALA A 185 15.20 -9.75 7.54
N GLU A 186 15.59 -8.94 8.50
CA GLU A 186 14.70 -8.28 9.45
C GLU A 186 14.71 -6.76 9.18
N ILE A 187 13.57 -6.08 9.39
CA ILE A 187 13.54 -4.62 9.34
C ILE A 187 14.03 -4.08 10.69
N PRO A 188 15.17 -3.35 10.74
CA PRO A 188 15.75 -2.88 12.00
C PRO A 188 14.90 -1.82 12.72
N LEU A 189 13.89 -1.24 12.07
CA LEU A 189 12.99 -0.23 12.66
C LEU A 189 11.79 -0.80 13.42
N THR A 190 11.33 -2.01 13.13
CA THR A 190 10.06 -2.54 13.68
C THR A 190 10.18 -3.91 14.34
N GLY A 191 11.31 -4.62 14.18
CA GLY A 191 11.48 -5.99 14.70
C GLY A 191 10.52 -7.01 14.08
N LEU A 192 9.72 -6.60 13.09
CA LEU A 192 8.93 -7.50 12.25
C LEU A 192 9.85 -8.11 11.19
N GLY A 193 9.80 -9.43 11.05
CA GLY A 193 10.50 -10.12 9.97
C GLY A 193 10.12 -9.52 8.62
N LEU A 194 11.11 -9.15 7.80
CA LEU A 194 10.90 -8.54 6.48
C LEU A 194 10.02 -9.44 5.61
N SER A 195 10.06 -10.75 5.86
CA SER A 195 9.22 -11.78 5.23
C SER A 195 7.72 -11.63 5.48
N ALA A 196 7.30 -11.18 6.67
CA ALA A 196 5.89 -11.00 7.00
C ALA A 196 5.30 -9.77 6.29
N LEU A 197 6.05 -8.66 6.30
CA LEU A 197 5.66 -7.43 5.60
C LEU A 197 5.76 -7.57 4.08
N SER A 198 6.79 -8.25 3.59
CA SER A 198 6.94 -8.51 2.16
C SER A 198 5.86 -9.47 1.66
N GLY A 199 5.48 -10.49 2.44
CA GLY A 199 4.36 -11.38 2.14
C GLY A 199 3.04 -10.62 2.04
N ALA A 200 2.77 -9.71 2.98
CA ALA A 200 1.54 -8.92 2.99
C ALA A 200 1.45 -7.91 1.81
N LEU A 201 2.58 -7.41 1.29
CA LEU A 201 2.59 -6.37 0.25
C LEU A 201 2.95 -6.89 -1.14
N LEU A 202 4.02 -7.68 -1.27
CA LEU A 202 4.55 -8.13 -2.56
C LEU A 202 3.72 -9.26 -3.18
N ILE A 203 3.07 -10.11 -2.38
CA ILE A 203 2.20 -11.16 -2.91
C ILE A 203 0.95 -10.55 -3.57
N PRO A 204 0.19 -9.64 -2.91
CA PRO A 204 -0.89 -8.93 -3.59
C PRO A 204 -0.41 -8.09 -4.78
N ALA A 205 0.71 -7.37 -4.64
CA ALA A 205 1.25 -6.56 -5.73
C ALA A 205 1.59 -7.40 -6.97
N THR A 206 2.18 -8.59 -6.78
CA THR A 206 2.42 -9.53 -7.87
C THR A 206 1.13 -9.92 -8.57
N GLY A 207 0.10 -10.32 -7.81
CA GLY A 207 -1.19 -10.70 -8.36
C GLY A 207 -1.81 -9.57 -9.17
N ILE A 208 -1.74 -8.34 -8.65
CA ILE A 208 -2.21 -7.13 -9.33
C ILE A 208 -1.44 -6.90 -10.64
N PHE A 209 -0.11 -6.99 -10.65
CA PHE A 209 0.68 -6.81 -11.86
C PHE A 209 0.45 -7.90 -12.90
N ALA A 210 0.27 -9.16 -12.47
CA ALA A 210 -0.04 -10.26 -13.37
C ALA A 210 -1.43 -10.09 -14.00
N VAL A 211 -2.45 -9.75 -13.20
CA VAL A 211 -3.81 -9.48 -13.70
C VAL A 211 -3.83 -8.27 -14.63
N ALA A 212 -3.13 -7.18 -14.27
CA ALA A 212 -2.99 -6.02 -15.13
C ALA A 212 -2.30 -6.38 -16.47
N GLY A 213 -1.26 -7.20 -16.43
CA GLY A 213 -0.59 -7.72 -17.64
C GLY A 213 -1.51 -8.56 -18.51
N VAL A 214 -2.32 -9.45 -17.92
CA VAL A 214 -3.30 -10.28 -18.65
C VAL A 214 -4.40 -9.43 -19.27
N ALA A 215 -4.97 -8.50 -18.49
CA ALA A 215 -6.00 -7.59 -18.97
C ALA A 215 -5.48 -6.76 -20.15
N LEU A 216 -4.34 -6.08 -19.99
CA LEU A 216 -3.75 -5.27 -21.06
C LEU A 216 -3.32 -6.10 -22.27
N ALA A 217 -2.88 -7.35 -22.09
CA ALA A 217 -2.54 -8.24 -23.20
C ALA A 217 -3.80 -8.71 -23.96
N SER A 218 -4.90 -8.96 -23.26
CA SER A 218 -6.18 -9.37 -23.85
C SER A 218 -6.87 -8.24 -24.62
N LEU A 219 -6.51 -6.99 -24.33
CA LEU A 219 -7.06 -5.79 -24.97
C LEU A 219 -6.27 -5.37 -26.22
N LYS A 220 -5.03 -5.84 -26.34
CA LYS A 220 -4.17 -5.53 -27.49
C LYS A 220 -4.69 -6.26 -28.74
N LYS A 221 -5.25 -5.51 -29.68
CA LYS A 221 -5.58 -5.98 -31.03
C LYS A 221 -4.35 -6.40 -31.83
#